data_AF-A0A7J9JYJ7-F1
#
_entry.id   AF-A0A7J9JYJ7-F1
#
_cell.length_a   1.000
_cell.length_b   1.000
_cell.length_c   1.000
_cell.angle_alpha   90.00
_cell.angle_beta   90.00
_cell.angle_gamma   90.00
#
_symmetry.space_group_name_H-M   'P 1'
#
loop_
_entity.id
_entity.type
_entity.pdbx_description
1 polymer ?
#
loop_
_entity_poly.entity_id
_entity_poly.type
_entity_poly.pdbx_seq_one_letter_code
_entity_poly.pdbx_strand_id
1 'polypeptide(L)'
;MAKATSFTAFLLMSSLFLSSYFSVSKADNSAPIVSGLSWTFYKTSCPKVESIIRKQLQKVFKKDIGQAAGLLRLHFHDCFVQ
;
A
#
# COMPACT_ATOMS: atom_id res chain seq x y z
N MET A 1 3.87 41.86 -31.10
CA MET A 1 2.87 41.03 -30.38
C MET A 1 2.81 39.56 -30.87
N ALA A 2 3.67 39.12 -31.81
CA ALA A 2 3.66 37.73 -32.32
C ALA A 2 4.57 36.73 -31.56
N LYS A 3 5.44 37.20 -30.65
CA LYS A 3 6.34 36.33 -29.86
C LYS A 3 5.65 35.63 -28.69
N ALA A 4 4.63 36.26 -28.10
CA ALA A 4 3.90 35.73 -26.95
C ALA A 4 3.01 34.53 -27.34
N THR A 5 2.38 34.57 -28.52
CA THR A 5 1.54 33.49 -29.05
C THR A 5 2.34 32.26 -29.47
N SER A 6 3.58 32.44 -29.94
CA SER A 6 4.49 31.35 -30.27
C SER A 6 5.01 30.64 -29.02
N PHE A 7 5.28 31.38 -27.94
CA PHE A 7 5.74 30.81 -26.67
C PHE A 7 4.65 30.02 -25.94
N THR A 8 3.41 30.52 -25.95
CA THR A 8 2.27 29.80 -25.35
C THR A 8 1.93 28.52 -26.12
N ALA A 9 2.02 28.53 -27.45
CA ALA A 9 1.84 27.34 -28.27
C ALA A 9 2.91 26.27 -27.96
N PHE A 10 4.17 26.67 -27.77
CA PHE A 10 5.26 25.74 -27.45
C PHE A 10 5.07 25.06 -26.08
N LEU A 11 4.63 25.83 -25.08
CA LEU A 11 4.33 25.30 -23.73
C LEU A 11 3.14 24.32 -23.73
N LEU A 12 2.09 24.59 -24.51
CA LEU A 12 0.94 23.69 -24.64
C LEU A 12 1.28 22.39 -25.37
N MET A 13 2.12 22.45 -26.40
CA MET A 13 2.60 21.23 -27.06
C MET A 13 3.46 20.40 -26.10
N SER A 14 4.35 21.03 -25.34
CA SER A 14 5.18 20.33 -24.36
C SER A 14 4.38 19.63 -23.26
N SER A 15 3.27 20.22 -22.80
CA SER A 15 2.42 19.61 -21.76
C SER A 15 1.58 18.44 -22.29
N LEU A 16 1.13 18.52 -23.54
CA LEU A 16 0.43 17.42 -24.23
C LEU A 16 1.36 16.23 -24.51
N PHE A 17 2.63 16.49 -24.85
CA PHE A 17 3.61 15.41 -25.00
C PHE A 17 3.89 14.73 -23.66
N LEU A 18 4.06 15.50 -22.56
CA LEU A 18 4.33 14.94 -21.23
C LEU A 18 3.21 14.05 -20.69
N SER A 19 1.94 14.38 -20.97
CA SER A 19 0.80 13.56 -20.53
C SER A 19 0.74 12.21 -21.26
N SER A 20 1.22 12.13 -22.50
CA SER A 20 1.27 10.87 -23.27
C SER A 20 2.33 9.88 -22.77
N TYR A 21 3.41 10.38 -22.15
CA TYR A 21 4.46 9.52 -21.58
C TYR A 21 4.11 8.95 -20.19
N PHE A 22 3.05 9.45 -19.55
CA PHE A 22 2.63 8.96 -18.24
C PHE A 22 1.82 7.66 -18.37
N SER A 23 2.53 6.54 -18.47
CA SER A 23 1.93 5.21 -18.40
C SER A 23 1.44 4.94 -16.96
N VAL A 24 0.16 5.12 -16.70
CA VAL A 24 -0.49 4.65 -15.46
C VAL A 24 -0.58 3.13 -15.53
N SER A 25 0.36 2.45 -14.88
CA SER A 25 0.22 1.02 -14.62
C SER A 25 -0.85 0.82 -13.55
N LYS A 26 -1.96 0.15 -13.90
CA LYS A 26 -2.87 -0.42 -12.90
C LYS A 26 -2.13 -1.58 -12.23
N ALA A 27 -1.52 -1.31 -11.08
CA ALA A 27 -1.11 -2.37 -10.17
C ALA A 27 -2.39 -3.00 -9.59
N ASP A 28 -2.78 -4.17 -10.08
CA ASP A 28 -3.71 -5.01 -9.34
C ASP A 28 -2.98 -5.52 -8.11
N ASN A 29 -3.26 -4.90 -6.96
CA ASN A 29 -2.58 -5.16 -5.69
C ASN A 29 -3.12 -6.42 -4.98
N SER A 30 -4.01 -7.19 -5.61
CA SER A 30 -4.59 -8.35 -4.98
C SER A 30 -3.73 -9.59 -5.23
N ALA A 31 -2.81 -9.87 -4.30
CA ALA A 31 -2.20 -11.19 -4.21
C ALA A 31 -3.33 -12.25 -4.08
N PRO A 32 -3.22 -13.39 -4.77
CA PRO A 32 -4.28 -14.39 -4.74
C PRO A 32 -4.44 -14.94 -3.32
N ILE A 33 -5.68 -14.94 -2.82
CA ILE A 33 -6.02 -15.59 -1.55
C ILE A 33 -5.92 -17.10 -1.77
N VAL A 34 -5.03 -17.78 -1.04
CA VAL A 34 -4.91 -19.24 -1.14
C VAL A 34 -6.13 -19.93 -0.51
N SER A 35 -6.39 -21.16 -0.94
CA SER A 35 -7.52 -21.96 -0.45
C SER A 35 -7.49 -22.08 1.07
N GLY A 36 -8.65 -21.88 1.71
CA GLY A 36 -8.79 -21.89 3.17
C GLY A 36 -8.64 -20.53 3.86
N LEU A 37 -8.20 -19.48 3.16
CA LEU A 37 -8.13 -18.11 3.70
C LEU A 37 -9.28 -17.23 3.20
N SER A 38 -9.61 -16.19 3.98
CA SER A 38 -10.61 -15.18 3.62
C SER A 38 -10.39 -13.89 4.41
N TRP A 39 -10.57 -12.73 3.77
CA TRP A 39 -10.54 -11.41 4.42
C TRP A 39 -11.60 -11.24 5.50
N THR A 40 -12.67 -12.03 5.44
CA THR A 40 -13.81 -11.93 6.37
C THR A 40 -13.90 -13.13 7.33
N PHE A 41 -12.82 -13.91 7.46
CA PHE A 41 -12.80 -15.14 8.27
C PHE A 41 -13.37 -14.96 9.68
N TYR A 42 -13.01 -13.88 10.37
CA TYR A 42 -13.48 -13.59 11.74
C TYR A 42 -14.73 -12.71 11.82
N LYS A 43 -15.39 -12.40 10.70
CA LYS A 43 -16.50 -11.42 10.66
C LYS A 43 -17.65 -11.80 11.60
N THR A 44 -17.94 -13.09 11.76
CA THR A 44 -19.03 -13.57 12.61
C THR A 44 -18.55 -13.98 14.00
N SER A 45 -17.44 -14.71 14.10
CA SER A 45 -16.95 -15.27 15.36
C SER A 45 -16.28 -14.24 16.27
N CYS A 46 -15.55 -13.27 15.70
CA CYS A 46 -14.89 -12.21 16.46
C CYS A 46 -14.72 -10.94 15.60
N PRO A 47 -15.79 -10.16 15.35
CA PRO A 47 -15.76 -9.02 14.42
C PRO A 47 -14.77 -7.91 14.81
N LYS A 48 -14.32 -7.89 16.07
CA LYS A 48 -13.40 -6.87 16.60
C LYS A 48 -11.95 -7.33 16.64
N VAL A 49 -11.62 -8.57 16.26
CA VAL A 49 -10.29 -9.18 16.46
C VAL A 49 -9.16 -8.29 15.93
N GLU A 50 -9.26 -7.81 14.69
CA GLU A 50 -8.20 -6.98 14.12
C GLU A 50 -8.06 -5.64 14.83
N SER A 51 -9.17 -5.04 15.26
CA SER A 51 -9.15 -3.76 15.99
C SER A 51 -8.54 -3.90 17.38
N ILE A 52 -8.76 -5.04 18.03
CA ILE A 52 -8.18 -5.36 19.34
C ILE A 52 -6.66 -5.53 19.18
N ILE A 53 -6.23 -6.33 18.21
CA ILE A 53 -4.80 -6.56 17.92
C ILE A 53 -4.10 -5.23 17.60
N ARG A 54 -4.65 -4.42 16.67
CA ARG A 54 -4.06 -3.13 16.28
C ARG A 54 -3.94 -2.17 17.47
N LYS A 55 -4.97 -2.04 18.31
CA LYS A 55 -4.94 -1.18 19.50
C LYS A 55 -3.88 -1.63 20.51
N GLN A 56 -3.71 -2.93 20.70
CA GLN A 56 -2.70 -3.45 21.62
C GLN A 56 -1.29 -3.22 21.06
N LEU A 57 -1.07 -3.54 19.79
CA LEU A 57 0.23 -3.34 19.13
C LEU A 57 0.64 -1.86 19.10
N GLN A 58 -0.29 -0.93 18.91
CA GLN A 58 0.00 0.51 19.03
C GLN A 58 0.57 0.88 20.41
N LYS A 59 0.07 0.29 21.50
CA LYS A 59 0.61 0.52 22.85
C LYS A 59 2.00 -0.10 23.01
N VAL A 60 2.18 -1.31 22.48
CA VAL A 60 3.46 -2.03 22.51
C VAL A 60 4.53 -1.24 21.75
N PHE A 61 4.24 -0.78 20.53
CA PHE A 61 5.18 -0.02 19.71
C PHE A 61 5.52 1.36 20.29
N LYS A 62 4.56 2.01 20.97
CA LYS A 62 4.84 3.25 21.71
C LYS A 62 5.81 3.03 22.87
N LYS A 63 5.82 1.84 23.48
CA LYS A 63 6.74 1.49 24.56
C LYS A 63 8.11 1.07 24.03
N ASP A 64 8.12 0.28 22.96
CA ASP A 64 9.33 -0.22 22.30
C ASP A 64 9.05 -0.45 20.81
N ILE A 65 9.64 0.40 19.96
CA ILE A 65 9.48 0.31 18.51
C ILE A 65 10.18 -0.92 17.91
N GLY A 66 11.17 -1.48 18.60
CA GLY A 66 11.87 -2.70 18.20
C GLY A 66 10.95 -3.91 18.10
N GLN A 67 9.84 -3.91 18.84
CA GLN A 67 8.82 -4.96 18.78
C GLN A 67 8.14 -5.06 17.42
N ALA A 68 8.02 -3.96 16.67
CA ALA A 68 7.45 -4.00 15.32
C ALA A 68 8.33 -4.82 14.36
N ALA A 69 9.64 -4.58 14.40
CA ALA A 69 10.62 -5.35 13.63
C ALA A 69 10.69 -6.81 14.12
N GLY A 70 10.64 -7.03 15.44
CA GLY A 70 10.64 -8.36 16.04
C GLY A 70 9.45 -9.21 15.60
N LEU A 71 8.23 -8.66 15.59
CA LEU A 71 7.02 -9.36 15.14
C LEU A 71 7.07 -9.72 13.66
N LEU A 72 7.54 -8.81 12.81
CA LEU A 72 7.70 -9.09 11.37
C LEU A 72 8.71 -10.22 11.15
N ARG A 73 9.85 -10.16 11.86
CA ARG A 73 10.87 -11.20 11.83
C ARG A 73 10.33 -12.55 12.30
N LEU A 74 9.55 -12.57 13.38
CA LEU A 74 8.95 -13.80 13.92
C LEU A 74 8.01 -14.45 12.90
N HIS A 75 7.11 -13.66 12.28
CA HIS A 75 6.20 -14.17 11.26
C HIS A 75 6.96 -14.78 10.06
N PHE A 76 8.04 -14.14 9.62
CA PHE A 76 8.90 -14.69 8.58
C PHE A 76 9.56 -16.01 9.01
N HIS A 77 10.13 -16.07 10.22
CA HIS A 77 10.78 -17.28 10.72
C HIS A 77 9.81 -18.45 10.85
N ASP A 78 8.58 -18.22 11.32
CA ASP A 78 7.55 -19.27 11.43
C ASP A 78 7.12 -19.81 10.06
N CYS A 79 7.05 -18.95 9.04
CA CYS A 79 6.62 -19.37 7.70
C CYS A 79 7.73 -20.04 6.88
N PHE A 80 9.00 -19.70 7.12
CA PHE A 80 10.12 -20.18 6.29
C PHE A 80 10.82 -21.42 6.85
N VAL A 81 10.65 -21.74 8.14
CA VAL A 81 11.24 -22.93 8.77
C VAL A 81 10.16 -24.00 8.95
N GLN A 82 9.95 -24.80 7.90
CA GLN A 82 9.03 -25.95 7.90
C GLN A 82 9.77 -27.27 7.80
#